data_AF-A0A7C6E299-F1
#
_entry.id   AF-A0A7C6E299-F1
#
_cell.length_a   1.000
_cell.length_b   1.000
_cell.length_c   1.000
_cell.angle_alpha   90.00
_cell.angle_beta   90.00
_cell.angle_gamma   90.00
#
_symmetry.space_group_name_H-M   'P 1'
#
loop_
_entity.id
_entity.type
_entity.pdbx_description
1 polymer ?
#
loop_
_entity_poly.entity_id
_entity_poly.type
_entity_poly.pdbx_seq_one_letter_code
_entity_poly.pdbx_strand_id
1 'polypeptide(L)' 'MNRGALLKVVEAKYTRADLPEFRPGDTVRVAYRVKEGNRTRVQNFEGIVIKIKRNGYNTSFTVRKVSYGVGVERIFP' A
#
# COMPACT_ATOMS: atom_id res chain seq x y z
N MET A 1 -8.73 6.22 -31.05
CA MET A 1 -8.56 6.82 -29.71
C MET A 1 -7.90 5.78 -28.79
N ASN A 2 -6.76 6.11 -28.15
CA ASN A 2 -6.04 5.16 -27.29
C ASN A 2 -6.62 5.18 -25.86
N ARG A 3 -7.48 4.21 -25.56
CA ARG A 3 -8.14 4.08 -24.25
C ARG A 3 -7.16 3.91 -23.09
N GLY A 4 -6.04 3.22 -23.30
CA GLY A 4 -5.01 3.05 -22.27
C GLY A 4 -4.29 4.35 -21.93
N ALA A 5 -4.06 5.20 -22.93
CA ALA A 5 -3.48 6.53 -22.71
C ALA A 5 -4.43 7.44 -21.92
N LEU A 6 -5.74 7.40 -22.23
CA LEU A 6 -6.76 8.15 -21.49
C LEU A 6 -6.83 7.72 -20.02
N LEU A 7 -6.74 6.42 -19.73
CA LEU A 7 -6.74 5.91 -18.36
C LEU A 7 -5.54 6.45 -17.58
N LYS A 8 -4.33 6.41 -18.18
CA LYS A 8 -3.11 6.97 -17.55
C LYS A 8 -3.21 8.45 -17.25
N VAL A 9 -3.89 9.23 -18.10
CA VAL A 9 -4.11 10.68 -17.86
C VAL A 9 -4.92 10.91 -16.59
N VAL A 10 -5.95 10.08 -16.35
CA VAL A 10 -6.77 10.16 -15.13
C VAL A 10 -5.98 9.70 -13.91
N GLU A 11 -5.25 8.60 -14.02
CA GLU A 11 -4.44 8.01 -12.93
C GLU A 11 -3.25 8.90 -12.52
N ALA A 12 -2.68 9.68 -13.44
CA ALA A 12 -1.51 10.53 -13.18
C ALA A 12 -1.73 11.52 -12.04
N LYS A 13 -2.95 12.04 -11.85
CA LYS A 13 -3.30 12.97 -10.77
C LYS A 13 -3.13 12.37 -9.37
N TYR A 14 -3.24 11.06 -9.25
CA TYR A 14 -3.22 10.35 -7.96
C TYR A 14 -1.96 9.50 -7.77
N THR A 15 -1.14 9.37 -8.81
CA THR A 15 0.07 8.55 -8.77
C THR A 15 1.10 9.16 -7.82
N ARG A 16 1.66 8.32 -6.95
CA ARG A 16 2.69 8.69 -5.98
C ARG A 16 4.07 8.27 -6.47
N ALA A 17 5.03 9.17 -6.39
CA ALA A 17 6.44 8.92 -6.74
C ALA A 17 7.39 9.08 -5.53
N ASP A 18 6.82 9.31 -4.33
CA ASP A 18 7.54 9.62 -3.09
C ASP A 18 7.84 8.39 -2.22
N LEU A 19 7.41 7.20 -2.63
CA LEU A 19 7.61 5.96 -1.88
C LEU A 19 8.86 5.21 -2.35
N PRO A 20 9.66 4.64 -1.44
CA PRO A 20 10.82 3.84 -1.82
C PRO A 20 10.39 2.53 -2.51
N GLU A 21 11.25 2.01 -3.38
CA GLU A 21 11.07 0.66 -3.91
C GLU A 21 11.34 -0.41 -2.83
N PHE A 22 10.58 -1.49 -2.88
CA PHE A 22 10.74 -2.67 -2.03
C PHE A 22 10.29 -3.93 -2.78
N ARG A 23 10.65 -5.09 -2.26
CA ARG A 23 10.41 -6.40 -2.86
C ARG A 23 9.71 -7.34 -1.86
N PRO A 24 9.04 -8.40 -2.34
CA PRO A 24 8.61 -9.47 -1.46
C PRO A 24 9.81 -10.05 -0.69
N GLY A 25 9.64 -10.23 0.62
CA GLY A 25 10.71 -10.61 1.55
C GLY A 25 11.22 -9.45 2.41
N ASP A 26 11.06 -8.20 1.97
CA ASP A 26 11.50 -7.04 2.73
C ASP A 26 10.60 -6.80 3.95
N THR A 27 11.20 -6.39 5.06
CA THR A 27 10.46 -5.85 6.21
C THR A 27 10.23 -4.37 6.00
N VAL A 28 8.97 -3.95 6.01
CA VAL A 28 8.57 -2.56 5.80
C VAL A 28 7.75 -2.02 6.96
N ARG A 29 7.87 -0.73 7.24
CA ARG A 29 7.01 0.01 8.16
C ARG A 29 6.11 0.96 7.37
N VAL A 30 4.82 0.65 7.32
CA VAL A 30 3.81 1.48 6.64
C VAL A 30 3.13 2.39 7.65
N ALA A 31 3.39 3.69 7.57
CA ALA A 31 2.68 4.71 8.33
C ALA A 31 1.36 5.07 7.61
N TYR A 32 0.22 4.56 8.10
CA TYR A 32 -1.07 4.80 7.47
C TYR A 32 -2.02 5.59 8.38
N ARG A 33 -2.83 6.46 7.77
CA ARG A 33 -3.78 7.29 8.49
C ARG A 33 -5.03 6.47 8.84
N VAL A 34 -5.47 6.56 10.09
CA VAL A 34 -6.67 5.92 10.63
C VAL A 34 -7.63 6.99 11.11
N LYS A 35 -8.91 6.82 10.84
CA LYS A 35 -9.99 7.64 11.38
C LYS A 35 -10.74 6.83 12.43
N GLU A 36 -10.81 7.36 13.64
CA GLU A 36 -11.51 6.77 14.80
C GLU A 36 -12.56 7.79 15.26
N GLY A 37 -13.81 7.58 14.84
CA GLY A 37 -14.88 8.58 15.01
C GLY A 37 -14.50 9.91 14.34
N ASN A 38 -14.33 10.96 15.17
CA ASN A 38 -13.98 12.30 14.72
C ASN A 38 -12.46 12.59 14.71
N ARG A 39 -11.63 11.71 15.29
CA ARG A 39 -10.17 11.92 15.37
C ARG A 39 -9.45 11.16 14.27
N THR A 40 -8.35 11.72 13.80
CA THR A 40 -7.42 11.01 12.91
C THR A 40 -6.07 10.84 13.59
N ARG A 41 -5.42 9.70 13.36
CA ARG A 41 -4.05 9.41 13.82
C ARG A 41 -3.28 8.64 12.77
N VAL A 42 -1.96 8.67 12.84
CA VAL A 42 -1.09 7.81 12.05
C VAL A 42 -0.80 6.55 12.84
N GLN A 43 -1.00 5.39 12.22
CA GLN A 43 -0.67 4.09 12.79
C GLN A 43 0.43 3.44 11.95
N ASN A 44 1.46 2.94 12.61
CA ASN A 44 2.50 2.16 11.96
C ASN A 44 2.07 0.69 11.86
N PHE A 45 2.14 0.13 10.66
CA PHE A 45 2.00 -1.29 10.40
C PHE A 45 3.32 -1.82 9.88
N GLU A 46 4.02 -2.58 10.73
CA GLU A 46 5.35 -3.11 10.42
C GLU A 46 5.30 -4.63 10.29
N GLY A 47 5.86 -5.14 9.19
CA GLY A 47 5.87 -6.56 8.87
C GLY A 47 6.57 -6.85 7.55
N ILE A 48 6.54 -8.12 7.15
CA ILE A 48 7.19 -8.60 5.91
C ILE A 48 6.23 -8.43 4.74
N VAL A 49 6.72 -7.92 3.63
CA VAL A 49 5.99 -7.90 2.36
C VAL A 49 5.94 -9.32 1.81
N ILE A 50 4.75 -9.89 1.69
CA ILE A 50 4.56 -11.27 1.20
C ILE A 50 4.12 -11.31 -0.26
N LYS A 51 3.59 -10.20 -0.79
CA LYS A 51 3.04 -10.13 -2.15
C LYS A 51 3.04 -8.71 -2.68
N ILE A 52 3.31 -8.55 -3.97
CA ILE A 52 3.08 -7.32 -4.74
C ILE A 52 2.29 -7.68 -6.00
N LYS A 53 1.09 -7.13 -6.17
CA LYS A 53 0.27 -7.24 -7.38
C LYS A 53 0.51 -5.99 -8.23
N ARG A 54 1.16 -6.11 -9.38
CA ARG A 54 1.51 -4.97 -10.25
C ARG A 54 0.42 -4.74 -11.30
N ASN A 55 -0.16 -3.53 -11.33
CA ASN A 55 -1.13 -3.11 -12.34
C ASN A 55 -1.13 -1.57 -12.54
N GLY A 56 0.04 -1.00 -12.81
CA GLY A 56 0.19 0.46 -12.95
C GLY A 56 -0.19 1.19 -11.66
N TYR A 57 -1.07 2.17 -11.76
CA TYR A 57 -1.62 2.90 -10.60
C TYR A 57 -2.38 1.98 -9.63
N ASN A 58 -3.02 0.92 -10.12
CA ASN A 58 -3.76 -0.06 -9.31
C ASN A 58 -2.84 -1.17 -8.76
N THR A 59 -1.55 -0.89 -8.62
CA THR A 59 -0.63 -1.78 -7.92
C THR A 59 -1.06 -1.88 -6.45
N SER A 60 -0.82 -3.01 -5.81
CA SER A 60 -1.03 -3.17 -4.38
C SER A 60 -0.04 -4.17 -3.80
N PHE A 61 0.21 -4.09 -2.50
CA PHE A 61 1.12 -4.98 -1.79
C PHE A 61 0.52 -5.46 -0.48
N THR A 62 0.93 -6.65 -0.06
CA THR A 62 0.44 -7.29 1.17
C THR A 62 1.58 -7.39 2.17
N VAL A 63 1.35 -6.87 3.37
CA VAL A 63 2.29 -6.93 4.50
C VAL A 63 1.70 -7.85 5.56
N ARG A 64 2.52 -8.77 6.07
CA ARG A 64 2.16 -9.72 7.13
C ARG A 64 2.98 -9.46 8.38
N LYS A 65 2.33 -9.48 9.54
CA LYS A 65 2.99 -9.46 10.86
C LYS A 65 2.30 -10.42 11.83
N VAL A 66 2.98 -10.76 12.92
CA VAL A 66 2.34 -11.36 14.10
C VAL A 66 1.98 -10.24 15.06
N SER A 67 0.73 -10.22 15.51
CA SER A 67 0.22 -9.26 16.49
C SER A 67 -0.45 -10.03 17.61
N TYR A 68 0.11 -9.96 18.82
CA TYR A 68 -0.42 -10.66 20.01
C TYR A 68 -0.67 -12.16 19.77
N GLY A 69 0.29 -12.85 19.14
CA GLY A 69 0.19 -14.28 18.83
C GLY A 69 -0.65 -14.63 17.60
N VAL A 70 -1.32 -13.66 16.98
CA VAL A 70 -2.16 -13.88 15.79
C VAL A 70 -1.50 -13.31 14.54
N GLY A 71 -1.48 -14.08 13.45
CA GLY A 71 -1.03 -13.59 12.14
C GLY A 71 -2.03 -12.59 11.57
N VAL A 72 -1.56 -11.38 11.24
CA VAL A 72 -2.35 -10.31 10.65
C VAL A 72 -1.74 -9.93 9.31
N GLU A 73 -2.57 -9.90 8.28
CA GLU A 73 -2.21 -9.42 6.96
C GLU A 73 -3.00 -8.16 6.62
N ARG A 74 -2.34 -7.24 5.93
CA ARG A 74 -3.00 -6.06 5.39
C ARG A 74 -2.54 -5.79 3.97
N ILE A 75 -3.50 -5.43 3.13
CA ILE A 75 -3.30 -5.04 1.74
C ILE A 75 -3.29 -3.52 1.68
N PHE A 76 -2.26 -2.96 1.05
CA PHE A 76 -2.13 -1.54 0.76
C PHE A 76 -2.15 -1.33 -0.75
N PRO A 77 -2.97 -0.41 -1.28
CA PRO A 77 -2.81 0.07 -2.66
C PRO A 77 -1.52 0.87 -2.80
#